data_AF-A0A151IP76-F1
#
_entry.id   AF-A0A151IP76-F1
#
_cell.length_a   1.000
_cell.length_b   1.000
_cell.length_c   1.000
_cell.angle_alpha   90.00
_cell.angle_beta   90.00
_cell.angle_gamma   90.00
#
_symmetry.space_group_name_H-M   'P 1'
#
loop_
_entity.id
_entity.type
_entity.pdbx_description
1 polymer ?
#
loop_
_entity_poly.entity_id
_entity_poly.type
_entity_poly.pdbx_seq_one_letter_code
_entity_poly.pdbx_strand_id
1 'polypeptide(L)' 'IKVLLTIPVTTCTAERFFSALRRLKTYLRILNSLAVFHVHSDIAETLDIEALMDEFIVRNKN' A
#
# COMPACT_ATOMS: atom_id res chain seq x y z
N ILE A 1 17.80 -39.47 -17.76
CA ILE A 1 16.51 -39.11 -18.42
C ILE A 1 15.45 -38.61 -17.43
N LYS A 2 15.10 -39.31 -16.34
CA LYS A 2 14.04 -38.87 -15.40
C LYS A 2 14.21 -37.45 -14.84
N VAL A 3 15.41 -37.07 -14.41
CA VAL A 3 15.70 -35.76 -13.81
C VAL A 3 15.44 -34.60 -14.78
N LEU A 4 15.75 -34.77 -16.08
CA LEU A 4 15.56 -33.72 -17.10
C LEU A 4 14.09 -33.36 -17.29
N LEU A 5 13.17 -34.32 -17.09
CA LEU A 5 11.73 -34.12 -17.23
C LEU A 5 11.09 -33.51 -15.97
N THR A 6 11.72 -33.69 -14.80
CA THR A 6 11.21 -33.17 -13.52
C THR A 6 11.54 -31.70 -13.34
N ILE A 7 12.66 -31.22 -13.88
CA ILE A 7 13.08 -29.81 -13.83
C ILE A 7 11.97 -28.86 -14.33
N PRO A 8 11.41 -29.00 -15.54
CA PRO A 8 10.37 -28.07 -16.01
C PRO A 8 9.07 -28.17 -15.18
N VAL A 9 8.72 -29.36 -14.69
CA VAL A 9 7.50 -29.55 -13.87
C VAL A 9 7.63 -28.85 -12.51
N THR A 10 8.80 -28.92 -11.88
CA THR A 10 9.03 -28.27 -10.58
C THR A 10 9.25 -26.77 -10.75
N THR A 11 9.95 -26.33 -11.80
CA THR A 11 10.14 -24.90 -12.07
C THR A 11 8.84 -24.20 -12.41
N CYS A 12 8.01 -24.75 -13.31
CA CYS A 12 6.70 -24.17 -13.64
C CYS A 12 5.80 -24.02 -12.41
N THR A 13 5.86 -25.01 -11.50
CA THR A 13 5.12 -24.98 -10.24
C THR A 13 5.65 -23.88 -9.31
N ALA A 14 6.96 -23.79 -9.14
CA ALA A 14 7.60 -22.74 -8.35
C ALA A 14 7.33 -21.33 -8.93
N GLU A 15 7.44 -21.13 -10.24
CA GLU A 15 7.14 -19.88 -10.94
C GLU A 15 5.68 -19.45 -10.73
N ARG A 16 4.74 -20.40 -10.80
CA ARG A 16 3.34 -20.15 -10.47
C ARG A 16 3.16 -19.68 -9.03
N PHE A 17 3.82 -20.31 -8.07
CA PHE A 17 3.79 -19.91 -6.66
C PHE A 17 4.40 -18.52 -6.44
N PHE A 18 5.58 -18.25 -7.01
CA PHE A 18 6.22 -16.93 -6.92
C PHE A 18 5.38 -15.82 -7.57
N SER A 19 4.74 -16.11 -8.70
CA SER A 19 3.80 -15.18 -9.35
C SER A 19 2.61 -14.86 -8.45
N ALA A 20 2.02 -15.87 -7.80
CA ALA A 20 0.94 -15.67 -6.83
C ALA A 20 1.40 -14.85 -5.61
N LEU A 21 2.58 -15.14 -5.06
CA LEU A 21 3.16 -14.37 -3.93
C LEU A 21 3.46 -12.92 -4.33
N ARG A 22 3.93 -12.68 -5.56
CA ARG A 22 4.13 -11.31 -6.07
C ARG A 22 2.82 -10.54 -6.08
N ARG A 23 1.72 -11.16 -6.55
CA ARG A 23 0.39 -10.53 -6.52
C ARG A 23 -0.04 -10.26 -5.07
N LEU A 24 0.09 -11.24 -4.17
CA LEU A 24 -0.23 -11.09 -2.75
C LEU A 24 0.55 -9.95 -2.09
N LYS A 25 1.87 -9.89 -2.30
CA LYS A 25 2.72 -8.81 -1.81
C LYS A 25 2.24 -7.44 -2.29
N THR A 26 1.87 -7.33 -3.57
CA THR A 26 1.35 -6.08 -4.14
C THR A 26 0.02 -5.68 -3.49
N TYR A 27 -0.91 -6.62 -3.30
CA TYR A 27 -2.18 -6.33 -2.63
C TYR A 27 -1.97 -5.85 -1.18
N LEU A 28 -1.08 -6.50 -0.44
CA LEU A 28 -0.76 -6.08 0.94
C LEU A 28 -0.13 -4.68 0.99
N ARG A 29 0.75 -4.34 0.03
CA ARG A 29 1.33 -3.00 -0.06
C ARG A 29 0.27 -1.93 -0.31
N ILE A 30 -0.65 -2.18 -1.24
CA ILE A 30 -1.74 -1.26 -1.58
C ILE A 30 -2.68 -1.08 -0.38
N LEU A 31 -3.01 -2.17 0.31
CA LEU A 31 -3.84 -2.13 1.50
C LEU A 31 -3.19 -1.32 2.63
N ASN A 32 -1.88 -1.48 2.86
CA ASN A 32 -1.17 -0.68 3.85
C ASN A 32 -1.18 0.81 3.51
N SER A 33 -0.93 1.18 2.24
CA SER A 33 -1.04 2.58 1.82
C SER A 33 -2.45 3.13 1.96
N LEU A 34 -3.48 2.31 1.71
CA LEU A 34 -4.87 2.70 1.84
C LEU A 34 -5.27 2.89 3.31
N ALA A 35 -4.78 2.03 4.21
CA ALA A 35 -5.02 2.16 5.64
C ALA A 35 -4.43 3.47 6.20
N VAL A 36 -3.21 3.82 5.79
CA VAL A 36 -2.58 5.11 6.15
C VAL A 36 -3.40 6.28 5.60
N PHE A 37 -3.83 6.20 4.34
CA PHE A 37 -4.68 7.23 3.73
C PHE A 37 -6.00 7.40 4.49
N HIS A 38 -6.68 6.31 4.85
CA HIS A 38 -7.93 6.35 5.61
C HIS A 38 -7.77 7.07 6.95
N VAL A 39 -6.74 6.72 7.73
CA VAL A 39 -6.46 7.38 9.02
C VAL A 39 -6.18 8.87 8.84
N HIS A 40 -5.42 9.25 7.81
CA HIS A 40 -5.20 10.66 7.51
C HIS A 40 -6.47 11.38 7.05
N SER A 41 -7.34 10.72 6.30
CA SER A 41 -8.64 11.26 5.92
C SER A 41 -9.56 11.47 7.12
N ASP A 42 -9.61 10.54 8.07
CA ASP A 42 -10.35 10.71 9.33
C ASP A 42 -9.84 11.93 10.11
N ILE A 43 -8.52 12.07 10.23
CA ILE A 43 -7.89 13.22 10.91
C ILE A 43 -8.20 14.53 10.16
N ALA A 44 -8.15 14.52 8.83
CA ALA A 44 -8.45 15.69 8.01
C ALA A 44 -9.92 16.10 8.09
N GLU A 45 -10.85 15.16 8.24
CA GLU A 45 -12.28 15.43 8.44
C GLU A 45 -12.57 16.03 9.82
N THR A 46 -11.78 15.65 10.84
CA THR A 46 -11.87 16.26 12.17
C THR A 46 -11.23 17.64 12.28
N LEU A 47 -10.51 18.09 11.25
CA LEU A 47 -9.82 19.37 11.25
C LEU A 47 -10.78 20.48 10.81
N ASP A 48 -11.14 21.38 11.71
CA ASP A 48 -11.92 22.56 11.39
C ASP A 48 -11.09 23.54 10.55
N ILE A 49 -11.37 23.58 9.24
CA ILE A 49 -10.62 24.37 8.26
C ILE A 49 -10.76 25.87 8.55
N GLU A 50 -11.88 26.30 9.14
CA GLU A 50 -12.16 27.71 9.44
C GLU A 50 -11.25 28.21 10.57
N ALA A 51 -11.11 27.43 11.65
CA ALA A 51 -10.18 27.71 12.75
C ALA A 51 -8.70 27.66 12.31
N LEU A 52 -8.34 26.71 11.44
CA LEU A 52 -6.97 26.62 10.90
C LEU A 52 -6.63 27.86 10.07
N MET A 53 -7.56 28.31 9.22
CA MET A 53 -7.34 29.47 8.35
C MET A 53 -7.17 30.76 9.16
N ASP A 54 -7.94 30.94 10.24
CA ASP A 54 -7.79 32.10 11.12
C ASP A 54 -6.45 32.06 11.88
N GLU A 55 -6.00 30.90 12.35
CA GLU A 55 -4.68 30.74 12.97
C GLU A 55 -3.55 31.11 11.98
N PHE A 56 -3.66 30.70 10.71
CA PHE A 56 -2.68 31.06 9.67
C PHE A 56 -2.66 32.57 9.39
N ILE A 57 -3.81 33.24 9.34
CA ILE A 57 -3.89 34.70 9.10
C ILE A 57 -3.26 35.46 10.27
N VAL A 58 -3.50 35.03 11.51
CA VAL A 58 -2.90 35.63 12.71
C VAL A 58 -1.39 35.45 12.72
N ARG A 59 -0.90 34.26 12.35
CA ARG A 59 0.55 33.95 12.32
C ARG A 59 1.31 34.66 11.21
N ASN A 60 0.67 34.98 10.09
CA ASN A 60 1.29 35.66 8.94
C ASN A 60 1.26 37.21 9.06
N LYS A 61 0.48 37.76 9.99
CA LYS A 61 0.43 39.21 10.27
C LYS A 61 1.47 39.68 11.30
N ASN A 62 2.14 38.75 11.99
CA ASN A 62 3.29 39.03 12.86
C ASN A 62 4.61 38.75 12.12
#